data_AF-A0A2V7HP74-F1
#
_entry.id   AF-A0A2V7HP74-F1
#
_cell.length_a   1.000
_cell.length_b   1.000
_cell.length_c   1.000
_cell.angle_alpha   90.00
_cell.angle_beta   90.00
_cell.angle_gamma   90.00
#
_symmetry.space_group_name_H-M   'P 1'
#
loop_
_entity.id
_entity.type
_entity.pdbx_description
1 polymer ?
#
loop_
_entity_poly.entity_id
_entity_poly.type
_entity_poly.pdbx_seq_one_letter_code
_entity_poly.pdbx_strand_id
1 'polypeptide(L)'
;MATQRRRRKTIFFPPRHKKLADIISIESPAAFRESIRKLKRMGIGATEKRALVLAQNRAKAMLKKRSLSEKERRELQAISRIRLPEVTKKAA
;
A
#
# COMPACT_ATOMS: atom_id res chain seq x y z
N MET A 1 22.73 19.70 -28.43
CA MET A 1 22.49 18.33 -27.90
C MET A 1 22.00 18.46 -26.45
N ALA A 2 20.71 18.25 -26.19
CA ALA A 2 20.18 18.36 -24.83
C ALA A 2 20.59 17.12 -24.00
N THR A 3 21.53 17.31 -23.08
CA THR A 3 22.01 16.28 -22.17
C THR A 3 20.86 15.86 -21.25
N GLN A 4 20.30 14.67 -21.48
CA GLN A 4 19.23 14.11 -20.67
C GLN A 4 19.78 13.87 -19.25
N ARG A 5 19.50 14.79 -18.31
CA ARG A 5 19.90 14.66 -16.89
C ARG A 5 19.36 13.34 -16.35
N ARG A 6 20.25 12.38 -16.06
CA ARG A 6 19.91 11.13 -15.37
C ARG A 6 19.24 11.48 -14.03
N ARG A 7 17.92 11.25 -13.92
CA ARG A 7 17.20 11.41 -12.65
C ARG A 7 17.82 10.44 -11.64
N ARG A 8 18.60 10.97 -10.69
CA ARG A 8 19.13 10.19 -9.56
C ARG A 8 17.91 9.62 -8.83
N LYS A 9 17.78 8.30 -8.78
CA LYS A 9 16.71 7.62 -8.04
C LYS A 9 16.94 7.85 -6.54
N THR A 10 16.45 8.97 -6.02
CA THR A 10 16.41 9.22 -4.57
C THR A 10 15.29 8.39 -3.96
N ILE A 11 15.37 8.10 -2.65
CA ILE A 11 14.31 7.40 -1.90
C ILE A 11 12.97 8.17 -1.92
N PHE A 12 12.99 9.45 -2.32
CA PHE A 12 11.84 10.32 -2.52
C PHE A 12 11.39 10.31 -3.98
N PHE A 13 11.10 9.12 -4.52
CA PHE A 13 10.50 9.01 -5.86
C PHE A 13 8.97 9.07 -5.74
N PRO A 14 8.29 9.73 -6.71
CA PRO A 14 6.85 9.71 -6.73
C PRO A 14 6.34 8.28 -6.93
N PRO A 15 5.21 7.91 -6.33
CA PRO A 15 4.63 6.59 -6.52
C PRO A 15 4.31 6.36 -7.99
N ARG A 16 4.61 5.16 -8.51
CA ARG A 16 4.29 4.75 -9.89
C ARG A 16 2.80 4.90 -10.20
N HIS A 17 1.95 4.63 -9.21
CA HIS A 17 0.49 4.77 -9.30
C HIS A 17 0.00 5.77 -8.24
N LYS A 18 -0.02 7.06 -8.59
CA LYS A 18 -0.42 8.15 -7.68
C LYS A 18 -1.79 7.91 -7.04
N LYS A 19 -2.81 7.64 -7.87
CA LYS A 19 -4.18 7.34 -7.40
C LYS A 19 -4.23 6.24 -6.33
N LEU A 20 -3.50 5.14 -6.53
CA LEU A 20 -3.49 4.03 -5.56
C LEU A 20 -2.77 4.40 -4.27
N ALA A 21 -1.69 5.20 -4.36
CA ALA A 21 -0.99 5.70 -3.19
C ALA A 21 -1.86 6.66 -2.37
N ASP A 22 -2.68 7.48 -3.02
CA ASP A 22 -3.60 8.41 -2.34
C ASP A 22 -4.76 7.66 -1.66
N ILE A 23 -5.15 6.50 -2.20
CA ILE A 23 -6.26 5.70 -1.66
C ILE A 23 -5.81 4.78 -0.52
N ILE A 24 -4.62 4.18 -0.61
CA ILE A 24 -4.16 3.14 0.32
C ILE A 24 -3.44 3.76 1.52
N SER A 25 -4.08 3.74 2.68
CA SER A 25 -3.48 4.15 3.95
C SER A 25 -3.21 2.95 4.87
N ILE A 26 -2.02 2.95 5.48
CA ILE A 26 -1.61 1.99 6.53
C ILE A 26 -1.52 2.63 7.91
N GLU A 27 -2.08 3.82 8.08
CA GLU A 27 -2.04 4.59 9.33
C GLU A 27 -2.76 3.85 10.46
N SER A 28 -3.90 3.22 10.16
CA SER A 28 -4.64 2.42 11.12
C SER A 28 -5.34 1.24 10.42
N PRO A 29 -5.74 0.20 11.17
CA PRO A 29 -6.50 -0.91 10.61
C PRO A 29 -7.84 -0.47 10.00
N ALA A 30 -8.47 0.56 10.57
CA ALA A 30 -9.71 1.12 10.05
C ALA A 30 -9.48 1.80 8.69
N ALA A 31 -8.47 2.67 8.59
CA ALA A 31 -8.10 3.34 7.34
C ALA A 31 -7.73 2.34 6.24
N PHE A 32 -7.04 1.25 6.59
CA PHE A 32 -6.71 0.20 5.63
C PHE A 32 -7.96 -0.56 5.13
N ARG A 33 -8.93 -0.83 6.01
CA ARG A 33 -10.22 -1.42 5.63
C ARG A 33 -11.02 -0.51 4.72
N GLU A 34 -11.02 0.80 4.98
CA GLU A 34 -11.67 1.77 4.10
C GLU A 34 -11.00 1.86 2.74
N SER A 35 -9.66 1.80 2.70
CA SER A 35 -8.88 1.73 1.46
C SER A 35 -9.33 0.54 0.61
N ILE A 36 -9.48 -0.64 1.22
CA ILE A 36 -10.01 -1.84 0.57
C ILE A 36 -11.44 -1.62 0.06
N ARG A 37 -12.33 -1.01 0.86
CA ARG A 37 -13.71 -0.72 0.44
C ARG A 37 -13.75 0.24 -0.76
N LYS A 38 -12.94 1.29 -0.77
CA LYS A 38 -12.81 2.23 -1.90
C LYS A 38 -12.32 1.51 -3.16
N LEU A 39 -11.29 0.67 -3.04
CA LEU A 39 -10.79 -0.13 -4.15
C LEU A 39 -11.83 -1.13 -4.68
N LYS A 40 -12.61 -1.77 -3.80
CA LYS A 40 -13.73 -2.64 -4.21
C LYS A 40 -14.75 -1.90 -5.06
N ARG A 41 -15.13 -0.68 -4.68
CA ARG A 41 -16.11 0.14 -5.43
C ARG A 41 -15.62 0.53 -6.82
N MET A 42 -14.31 0.77 -6.98
CA MET A 42 -13.71 1.04 -8.30
C MET A 42 -13.45 -0.24 -9.12
N GLY A 43 -13.58 -1.40 -8.47
CA GLY A 43 -13.29 -2.73 -9.01
C GLY A 43 -11.80 -3.07 -8.97
N ILE A 44 -11.51 -4.30 -8.54
CA ILE A 44 -10.15 -4.73 -8.19
C ILE A 44 -9.56 -5.57 -9.33
N GLY A 45 -8.51 -5.03 -9.96
CA GLY A 45 -7.65 -5.75 -10.88
C GLY A 45 -6.41 -6.32 -10.20
N ALA A 46 -5.48 -6.82 -11.02
CA ALA A 46 -4.20 -7.33 -10.54
C ALA A 46 -3.32 -6.23 -9.91
N THR A 47 -3.39 -5.00 -10.44
CA THR A 47 -2.56 -3.87 -9.97
C THR A 47 -2.98 -3.40 -8.58
N GLU A 48 -4.29 -3.27 -8.34
CA GLU A 48 -4.87 -2.87 -7.07
C GLU A 48 -4.56 -3.92 -5.99
N LYS A 49 -4.71 -5.20 -6.32
CA LYS A 49 -4.35 -6.31 -5.43
C LYS A 49 -2.86 -6.27 -5.08
N ARG A 50 -1.97 -6.07 -6.06
CA ARG A 50 -0.53 -5.93 -5.82
C ARG A 50 -0.23 -4.74 -4.90
N ALA A 51 -0.89 -3.60 -5.11
CA ALA A 51 -0.69 -2.43 -4.25
C ALA A 51 -1.10 -2.69 -2.79
N LEU A 52 -2.22 -3.39 -2.57
CA LEU A 52 -2.65 -3.83 -1.24
C LEU A 52 -1.65 -4.80 -0.59
N VAL A 53 -1.11 -5.75 -1.35
CA VAL A 53 -0.07 -6.68 -0.87
C VAL A 53 1.20 -5.92 -0.48
N LEU A 54 1.63 -4.96 -1.28
CA LEU A 54 2.80 -4.12 -0.95
C LEU A 54 2.58 -3.31 0.32
N ALA A 55 1.37 -2.78 0.53
CA ALA A 55 1.02 -2.09 1.76
C ALA A 55 1.08 -3.03 2.99
N GLN A 56 0.60 -4.28 2.88
CA GLN A 56 0.76 -5.27 3.95
C GLN A 56 2.23 -5.61 4.22
N ASN A 57 3.03 -5.78 3.17
CA ASN A 57 4.45 -6.05 3.31
C ASN A 57 5.18 -4.87 3.97
N ARG A 58 4.79 -3.63 3.66
CA ARG A 58 5.30 -2.44 4.33
C ARG A 58 4.95 -2.44 5.82
N ALA A 59 3.71 -2.77 6.18
CA ALA A 59 3.32 -2.91 7.59
C ALA A 59 4.15 -4.00 8.30
N LYS A 60 4.35 -5.16 7.66
CA LYS A 60 5.22 -6.23 8.17
C LYS A 60 6.67 -5.79 8.35
N ALA A 61 7.21 -5.00 7.42
CA ALA A 61 8.55 -4.45 7.52
C ALA A 61 8.66 -3.45 8.69
N MET A 62 7.64 -2.59 8.86
CA MET A 62 7.59 -1.62 9.97
C MET A 62 7.57 -2.31 11.34
N LEU A 63 6.90 -3.46 11.48
CA LEU A 63 6.88 -4.24 12.73
C LEU A 63 8.26 -4.63 13.26
N LYS A 64 9.29 -4.67 12.41
CA LYS A 64 10.66 -4.97 12.83
C LYS A 64 11.36 -3.82 13.55
N LYS A 65 10.79 -2.60 13.51
CA LYS A 65 11.33 -1.44 14.23
C LYS A 65 11.20 -1.63 15.74
N ARG A 66 12.28 -1.35 16.46
CA ARG A 66 12.33 -1.46 17.94
C ARG A 66 11.61 -0.31 18.65
N SER A 67 11.44 0.84 18.00
CA SER A 67 10.87 2.07 18.56
C SER A 67 9.35 2.19 18.42
N LEU A 68 8.63 1.10 18.20
CA LEU A 68 7.16 1.13 18.08
C LEU A 68 6.52 1.02 19.44
N SER A 69 5.52 1.86 19.70
CA SER A 69 4.62 1.66 20.84
C SER A 69 3.83 0.36 20.68
N GLU A 70 3.33 -0.17 21.80
CA GLU A 70 2.48 -1.37 21.76
C GLU A 70 1.23 -1.17 20.89
N LYS A 71 0.64 0.03 20.93
CA LYS A 71 -0.54 0.38 20.13
C LYS A 71 -0.22 0.30 18.65
N GLU A 72 0.83 0.98 18.19
CA GLU A 72 1.26 0.94 16.78
C GLU A 72 1.62 -0.48 16.35
N ARG A 73 2.28 -1.25 17.20
CA ARG A 73 2.60 -2.66 16.93
C ARG A 73 1.33 -3.49 16.72
N ARG A 74 0.32 -3.34 17.57
CA ARG A 74 -0.97 -4.04 17.43
C ARG A 74 -1.69 -3.63 16.14
N GLU A 75 -1.68 -2.35 15.81
CA GLU A 75 -2.30 -1.80 14.60
C GLU A 75 -1.63 -2.34 13.32
N LEU A 76 -0.29 -2.26 13.23
CA LEU A 76 0.47 -2.79 12.10
C LEU A 76 0.32 -4.31 11.97
N GLN A 77 0.27 -5.03 13.09
CA GLN A 77 0.04 -6.46 13.10
C GLN A 77 -1.35 -6.81 12.58
N ALA A 78 -2.38 -6.06 13.00
CA ALA A 78 -3.73 -6.21 12.48
C ALA A 78 -3.77 -5.97 10.96
N ILE A 79 -3.14 -4.89 10.46
CA ILE A 79 -3.05 -4.59 9.03
C ILE A 79 -2.43 -5.75 8.24
N SER A 80 -1.36 -6.34 8.76
CA SER A 80 -0.66 -7.46 8.12
C SER A 80 -1.49 -8.74 7.97
N ARG A 81 -2.55 -8.88 8.77
CA ARG A 81 -3.43 -10.07 8.84
C ARG A 81 -4.79 -9.86 8.16
N ILE A 82 -5.12 -8.64 7.75
CA ILE A 82 -6.39 -8.37 7.06
C ILE A 82 -6.48 -9.19 5.77
N ARG A 83 -7.59 -9.90 5.57
CA ARG A 83 -7.84 -10.65 4.33
C ARG A 83 -8.04 -9.68 3.17
N LEU A 84 -7.22 -9.82 2.15
CA LEU A 84 -7.35 -9.03 0.93
C LEU A 84 -8.44 -9.61 0.02
N PRO A 85 -9.18 -8.75 -0.68
CA PRO A 85 -10.15 -9.18 -1.69
C PRO A 85 -9.51 -9.87 -2.89
N GLU A 86 -10.30 -10.69 -3.55
CA GLU A 86 -9.92 -11.34 -4.81
C GLU A 86 -10.04 -10.37 -5.99
N VAL A 87 -9.37 -10.73 -7.09
CA VAL A 87 -9.42 -9.95 -8.32
C VAL A 87 -10.78 -10.17 -8.95
N THR A 88 -11.52 -9.09 -9.16
CA THR A 88 -12.89 -9.12 -9.70
C THR A 88 -12.95 -8.69 -11.16
N LYS A 89 -11.97 -7.91 -11.63
CA LYS A 89 -11.79 -7.59 -13.05
C LYS A 89 -10.91 -8.66 -13.70
N LYS A 90 -11.47 -9.43 -14.65
CA LYS A 90 -10.63 -10.24 -15.57
C LYS A 90 -9.66 -9.28 -16.27
N ALA A 91 -8.40 -9.68 -16.37
CA ALA A 91 -7.47 -9.00 -17.26
C ALA A 91 -8.07 -9.11 -18.68
N ALA A 92 -8.35 -7.97 -19.29
CA ALA A 92 -8.67 -7.89 -20.70
C ALA A 92 -7.41 -8.17 -21.52
#